data_AF-A0A7S4J5D3-F1
#
_entry.id   AF-A0A7S4J5D3-F1
#
_cell.length_a   1.000
_cell.length_b   1.000
_cell.length_c   1.000
_cell.angle_alpha   90.00
_cell.angle_beta   90.00
_cell.angle_gamma   90.00
#
_symmetry.space_group_name_H-M   'P 1'
#
loop_
_entity.id
_entity.type
_entity.pdbx_description
1 polymer ?
#
loop_
_entity_poly.entity_id
_entity_poly.type
_entity_poly.pdbx_seq_one_letter_code
_entity_poly.pdbx_strand_id
1 'polypeptide(L)'
;TEVFFGHPELSAMWEWLDADLAAAAANRSAAPWIVVNGHRPLYCSCDGDCDGAATTVREGVDGKYGLEALFWKYGVDFYMCGHEHDYERMYDVAPSKNTLVPWLSGKTTKATTDMPATTYIISGAAGNHEDHEPFTRLKPDRSALRLNKYGYNRMFVYNATHIHWQFVVTDGSQSTPQYDVIGDDVWYVQHKHGPFGERDVA
;
A
#
# COMPACT_ATOMS: atom_id res chain seq x y z
N THR A 1 -7.11 1.96 -13.84
CA THR A 1 -7.20 3.41 -14.06
C THR A 1 -6.01 4.05 -13.38
N GLU A 2 -5.12 4.68 -14.14
CA GLU A 2 -3.97 5.41 -13.63
C GLU A 2 -4.36 6.84 -13.25
N VAL A 3 -3.82 7.35 -12.14
CA VAL A 3 -3.97 8.76 -11.77
C VAL A 3 -2.93 9.57 -12.53
N PHE A 4 -3.37 10.33 -13.52
CA PHE A 4 -2.51 11.29 -14.21
C PHE A 4 -2.56 12.63 -13.48
N PHE A 5 -1.61 12.83 -12.56
CA PHE A 5 -1.43 14.12 -11.88
C PHE A 5 -1.05 15.18 -12.92
N GLY A 6 -1.94 16.16 -13.14
CA GLY A 6 -1.80 17.18 -14.19
C GLY A 6 -2.89 17.16 -15.26
N HIS A 7 -3.81 16.19 -15.21
CA HIS A 7 -4.99 16.15 -16.07
C HIS A 7 -6.16 16.94 -15.43
N PRO A 8 -7.01 17.64 -16.22
CA PRO A 8 -8.12 18.45 -15.68
C PRO A 8 -9.09 17.68 -14.76
N GLU A 9 -9.14 16.36 -14.90
CA GLU A 9 -10.01 15.42 -14.22
C GLU A 9 -9.47 15.02 -12.83
N LEU A 10 -8.26 15.46 -12.47
CA LEU A 10 -7.65 15.12 -11.18
C LEU A 10 -8.55 15.49 -10.00
N SER A 11 -9.15 16.69 -10.01
CA SER A 11 -10.06 17.12 -8.94
C SER A 11 -11.32 16.27 -8.90
N ALA A 12 -11.94 15.98 -10.05
CA ALA A 12 -13.15 15.17 -10.12
C ALA A 12 -12.91 13.73 -9.64
N MET A 13 -11.79 13.12 -10.03
CA MET A 13 -11.40 11.79 -9.56
C MET A 13 -11.13 11.80 -8.05
N TRP A 14 -10.41 12.80 -7.54
CA TRP A 14 -10.10 12.88 -6.11
C TRP A 14 -11.36 13.13 -5.27
N GLU A 15 -12.26 14.01 -5.71
CA GLU A 15 -13.53 14.29 -5.04
C GLU A 15 -14.45 13.06 -5.04
N TRP A 16 -14.50 12.32 -6.15
CA TRP A 16 -15.19 11.03 -6.21
C TRP A 16 -14.60 10.04 -5.19
N LEU A 17 -13.26 9.92 -5.12
CA LEU A 17 -12.61 9.00 -4.20
C LEU A 17 -12.81 9.40 -2.74
N ASP A 18 -12.79 10.71 -2.43
CA ASP A 18 -13.10 11.22 -1.09
C ASP A 18 -14.52 10.85 -0.66
N ALA A 19 -15.49 10.96 -1.57
CA ALA A 19 -16.88 10.57 -1.31
C ALA A 19 -17.06 9.05 -1.19
N ASP A 20 -16.39 8.26 -2.04
CA ASP A 20 -16.46 6.80 -2.02
C ASP A 20 -15.85 6.23 -0.73
N LEU A 21 -14.68 6.73 -0.33
CA LEU A 21 -14.04 6.34 0.92
C LEU A 21 -14.85 6.77 2.15
N ALA A 22 -15.53 7.92 2.11
CA ALA A 22 -16.46 8.30 3.18
C ALA A 22 -17.61 7.30 3.33
N ALA A 23 -18.21 6.89 2.21
CA ALA A 23 -19.29 5.90 2.20
C ALA A 23 -18.80 4.53 2.69
N ALA A 24 -17.61 4.09 2.25
CA ALA A 24 -16.99 2.85 2.70
C ALA A 24 -16.68 2.88 4.20
N ALA A 25 -16.10 3.98 4.71
CA ALA A 25 -15.80 4.16 6.12
C ALA A 25 -17.08 4.12 6.99
N ALA A 26 -18.17 4.71 6.51
CA ALA A 26 -19.48 4.66 7.18
C ALA A 26 -20.12 3.25 7.18
N ASN A 27 -19.72 2.37 6.25
CA ASN A 27 -20.28 1.02 6.08
C ASN A 27 -19.38 -0.10 6.65
N ARG A 28 -18.41 0.23 7.50
CA ARG A 28 -17.46 -0.76 8.07
C ARG A 28 -18.10 -1.86 8.92
N SER A 29 -19.35 -1.70 9.36
CA SER A 29 -20.09 -2.78 10.02
C SER A 29 -20.42 -3.93 9.07
N ALA A 30 -20.65 -3.65 7.78
CA ALA A 30 -20.93 -4.65 6.76
C ALA A 30 -19.68 -5.02 5.93
N ALA A 31 -18.81 -4.05 5.66
CA ALA A 31 -17.57 -4.21 4.91
C ALA A 31 -16.39 -3.64 5.71
N PRO A 32 -15.85 -4.40 6.69
CA PRO A 32 -14.90 -3.88 7.66
C PRO A 32 -13.56 -3.46 7.05
N TRP A 33 -13.07 -4.22 6.07
CA TRP A 33 -11.81 -3.96 5.40
C TRP A 33 -11.97 -3.00 4.22
N ILE A 34 -11.17 -1.94 4.19
CA ILE A 34 -11.05 -1.03 3.05
C ILE A 34 -9.71 -1.26 2.37
N VAL A 35 -9.76 -1.72 1.13
CA VAL A 35 -8.60 -1.96 0.26
C VAL A 35 -8.68 -1.03 -0.94
N VAL A 36 -7.64 -0.22 -1.15
CA VAL A 36 -7.53 0.63 -2.34
C VAL A 36 -6.50 0.03 -3.28
N ASN A 37 -6.85 -0.01 -4.57
CA ASN A 37 -5.95 -0.46 -5.63
C ASN A 37 -5.59 0.72 -6.55
N GLY A 38 -4.31 0.87 -6.86
CA GLY A 38 -3.80 1.83 -7.83
C GLY A 38 -2.73 1.20 -8.72
N HIS A 39 -2.18 1.99 -9.65
CA HIS A 39 -1.06 1.52 -10.47
C HIS A 39 0.29 1.91 -9.86
N ARG A 40 0.54 3.22 -9.66
CA ARG A 40 1.81 3.73 -9.13
C ARG A 40 1.90 3.66 -7.60
N PRO A 41 3.06 3.34 -7.02
CA PRO A 41 3.26 3.32 -5.57
C PRO A 41 3.22 4.72 -4.94
N LEU A 42 2.74 4.82 -3.70
CA LEU A 42 2.99 5.99 -2.82
C LEU A 42 4.37 5.90 -2.16
N TYR A 43 4.83 4.66 -1.99
CA TYR A 43 6.10 4.31 -1.41
C TYR A 43 6.67 3.11 -2.17
N CYS A 44 7.92 3.21 -2.60
CA CYS A 44 8.73 2.08 -3.07
C CYS A 44 10.19 2.28 -2.68
N SER A 45 11.04 1.31 -2.99
CA SER A 45 12.48 1.37 -2.68
C SER A 45 13.40 0.73 -3.73
N CYS A 46 12.90 0.48 -4.94
CA CYS A 46 13.65 -0.12 -6.04
C CYS A 46 14.61 0.87 -6.72
N ASP A 47 14.07 1.94 -7.29
CA ASP A 47 14.74 2.75 -8.31
C ASP A 47 14.36 4.26 -8.22
N GLY A 48 14.60 5.03 -9.29
CA GLY A 48 14.28 6.46 -9.39
C GLY A 48 12.78 6.82 -9.37
N ASP A 49 11.89 5.95 -9.84
CA ASP A 49 10.44 6.21 -9.88
C ASP A 49 9.83 6.30 -8.46
N CYS A 50 10.55 5.76 -7.47
CA CYS A 50 10.28 5.94 -6.04
C CYS A 50 10.48 7.34 -5.48
N ASP A 51 10.95 8.30 -6.29
CA ASP A 51 11.17 9.67 -5.86
C ASP A 51 9.99 10.58 -6.23
N GLY A 52 10.09 11.28 -7.37
CA GLY A 52 9.18 12.35 -7.76
C GLY A 52 7.77 11.83 -8.01
N ALA A 53 7.64 10.77 -8.80
CA ALA A 53 6.33 10.21 -9.15
C ALA A 53 5.61 9.65 -7.92
N ALA A 54 6.28 8.84 -7.10
CA ALA A 54 5.72 8.36 -5.84
C ALA A 54 5.34 9.50 -4.89
N THR A 55 6.17 10.55 -4.81
CA THR A 55 5.89 11.74 -4.00
C THR A 55 4.67 12.51 -4.52
N THR A 56 4.51 12.67 -5.84
CA THR A 56 3.33 13.30 -6.43
C THR A 56 2.06 12.50 -6.13
N VAL A 57 2.11 11.16 -6.18
CA VAL A 57 0.94 10.33 -5.80
C VAL A 57 0.61 10.46 -4.31
N ARG A 58 1.65 10.45 -3.47
CA ARG A 58 1.53 10.49 -2.00
C ARG A 58 1.00 11.84 -1.51
N GLU A 59 1.61 12.93 -1.95
CA GLU A 59 1.42 14.28 -1.42
C GLU A 59 0.52 15.15 -2.32
N GLY A 60 0.32 14.74 -3.58
CA GLY A 60 -0.45 15.47 -4.56
C GLY A 60 0.33 16.59 -5.24
N VAL A 61 -0.40 17.50 -5.89
CA VAL A 61 0.16 18.68 -6.59
C VAL A 61 -0.18 19.93 -5.78
N ASP A 62 0.82 20.74 -5.45
CA ASP A 62 0.69 21.93 -4.61
C ASP A 62 -0.01 21.66 -3.25
N GLY A 63 0.22 20.47 -2.69
CA GLY A 63 -0.39 20.02 -1.44
C GLY A 63 -1.88 19.67 -1.54
N LYS A 64 -2.41 19.53 -2.77
CA LYS A 64 -3.79 19.11 -3.04
C LYS A 64 -3.82 17.75 -3.71
N TYR A 65 -4.89 17.02 -3.47
CA TYR A 65 -5.18 15.74 -4.13
C TYR A 65 -4.22 14.58 -3.80
N GLY A 66 -3.44 14.69 -2.73
CA GLY A 66 -2.60 13.59 -2.24
C GLY A 66 -3.41 12.44 -1.67
N LEU A 67 -2.97 11.21 -1.93
CA LEU A 67 -3.68 10.00 -1.50
C LEU A 67 -3.35 9.58 -0.07
N GLU A 68 -2.16 9.88 0.45
CA GLU A 68 -1.74 9.44 1.78
C GLU A 68 -2.64 10.03 2.88
N ALA A 69 -2.87 11.35 2.83
CA ALA A 69 -3.74 12.02 3.79
C ALA A 69 -5.18 11.53 3.69
N LEU A 70 -5.64 11.17 2.48
CA LEU A 70 -6.98 10.64 2.24
C LEU A 70 -7.13 9.23 2.83
N PHE A 71 -6.14 8.37 2.61
CA PHE A 71 -6.08 7.02 3.18
C PHE A 71 -6.03 7.05 4.70
N TRP A 72 -5.25 7.98 5.25
CA TRP A 72 -5.21 8.22 6.69
C TRP A 72 -6.57 8.65 7.25
N LYS A 73 -7.25 9.62 6.60
CA LYS A 73 -8.54 10.18 7.00
C LYS A 73 -9.63 9.11 7.12
N TYR A 74 -9.72 8.19 6.15
CA TYR A 74 -10.76 7.14 6.13
C TYR A 74 -10.27 5.77 6.65
N GLY A 75 -9.00 5.74 7.05
CA GLY A 75 -8.39 4.59 7.69
C GLY A 75 -8.22 3.38 6.79
N VAL A 76 -7.92 3.60 5.50
CA VAL A 76 -7.68 2.54 4.51
C VAL A 76 -6.69 1.52 5.06
N ASP A 77 -7.05 0.24 5.06
CA ASP A 77 -6.26 -0.81 5.70
C ASP A 77 -5.08 -1.21 4.80
N PHE A 78 -5.35 -1.37 3.50
CA PHE A 78 -4.34 -1.73 2.49
C PHE A 78 -4.39 -0.83 1.27
N TYR A 79 -3.22 -0.41 0.81
CA TYR A 79 -3.02 0.11 -0.54
C TYR A 79 -2.19 -0.88 -1.35
N MET A 80 -2.78 -1.37 -2.42
CA MET A 80 -2.14 -2.29 -3.36
C MET A 80 -1.86 -1.59 -4.68
N CYS A 81 -0.65 -1.79 -5.21
CA CYS A 81 -0.24 -1.20 -6.47
C CYS A 81 0.67 -2.14 -7.27
N GLY A 82 1.01 -1.74 -8.49
CA GLY A 82 1.99 -2.42 -9.32
C GLY A 82 3.06 -1.41 -9.73
N HIS A 83 3.18 -1.20 -11.04
CA HIS A 83 4.14 -0.30 -11.68
C HIS A 83 5.58 -0.77 -11.55
N GLU A 84 6.10 -0.88 -10.33
CA GLU A 84 7.43 -1.44 -10.10
C GLU A 84 7.41 -2.94 -10.36
N HIS A 85 8.35 -3.45 -11.15
CA HIS A 85 8.40 -4.85 -11.57
C HIS A 85 9.03 -5.76 -10.52
N ASP A 86 8.57 -5.57 -9.29
CA ASP A 86 9.00 -6.29 -8.11
C ASP A 86 7.81 -6.58 -7.18
N TYR A 87 8.11 -7.32 -6.11
CA TYR A 87 7.24 -7.44 -4.97
C TYR A 87 7.88 -6.75 -3.77
N GLU A 88 7.18 -5.79 -3.20
CA GLU A 88 7.59 -5.13 -1.96
C GLU A 88 6.39 -4.97 -1.03
N ARG A 89 6.49 -5.58 0.15
CA ARG A 89 5.55 -5.33 1.24
C ARG A 89 6.17 -4.37 2.23
N MET A 90 5.47 -3.28 2.48
CA MET A 90 5.81 -2.34 3.53
C MET A 90 5.05 -2.67 4.81
N TYR A 91 5.56 -2.14 5.90
CA TYR A 91 4.80 -2.01 7.13
C TYR A 91 3.77 -0.88 7.02
N ASP A 92 2.98 -0.70 8.06
CA ASP A 92 2.12 0.47 8.23
C ASP A 92 2.98 1.75 8.29
N VAL A 93 2.58 2.79 7.55
CA VAL A 93 3.30 4.08 7.51
C VAL A 93 2.32 5.22 7.74
N ALA A 94 2.53 5.96 8.83
CA ALA A 94 1.73 7.14 9.16
C ALA A 94 2.23 8.37 8.37
N PRO A 95 1.31 9.27 7.95
CA PRO A 95 1.67 10.46 7.17
C PRO A 95 2.74 11.30 7.84
N SER A 96 3.62 11.89 7.03
CA SER A 96 4.70 12.77 7.52
C SER A 96 4.18 14.01 8.26
N LYS A 97 2.99 14.49 7.89
CA LYS A 97 2.33 15.68 8.46
C LYS A 97 1.06 15.29 9.25
N ASN A 98 1.20 14.41 10.24
CA ASN A 98 0.08 13.99 11.08
C ASN A 98 -0.07 14.91 12.30
N THR A 99 -1.18 15.65 12.36
CA THR A 99 -1.52 16.52 13.50
C THR A 99 -2.40 15.84 14.54
N LEU A 100 -3.06 14.73 14.20
CA LEU A 100 -3.94 13.98 15.11
C LEU A 100 -3.15 13.10 16.07
N VAL A 101 -2.06 12.48 15.58
CA VAL A 101 -1.19 11.59 16.37
C VAL A 101 0.28 11.96 16.13
N PRO A 102 0.75 13.12 16.64
CA PRO A 102 2.03 13.72 16.21
C PRO A 102 3.27 12.85 16.43
N TRP A 103 3.25 11.94 17.41
CA TRP A 103 4.37 11.05 17.66
C TRP A 103 4.46 9.88 16.69
N LEU A 104 3.43 9.63 15.87
CA LEU A 104 3.48 8.68 14.75
C LEU A 104 3.86 9.35 13.43
N SER A 105 3.94 10.68 13.36
CA SER A 105 4.26 11.40 12.12
C SER A 105 5.52 10.86 11.43
N GLY A 106 5.34 10.37 10.19
CA GLY A 106 6.40 9.80 9.37
C GLY A 106 7.03 8.51 9.93
N LYS A 107 6.42 7.89 10.94
CA LYS A 107 6.90 6.64 11.54
C LYS A 107 6.21 5.44 10.91
N THR A 108 6.93 4.33 10.98
CA THR A 108 6.41 3.00 10.67
C THR A 108 6.38 2.18 11.96
N THR A 109 5.26 1.51 12.28
CA THR A 109 5.15 0.77 13.56
C THR A 109 5.41 -0.73 13.43
N LYS A 110 5.55 -1.22 12.20
CA LYS A 110 5.82 -2.63 11.89
C LYS A 110 4.72 -3.58 12.38
N ALA A 111 3.52 -3.06 12.59
CA ALA A 111 2.40 -3.79 13.14
C ALA A 111 1.74 -4.65 12.06
N THR A 112 1.33 -5.86 12.46
CA THR A 112 0.41 -6.72 11.70
C THR A 112 -0.88 -6.99 12.47
N THR A 113 -0.98 -6.45 13.69
CA THR A 113 -2.17 -6.50 14.54
C THR A 113 -2.56 -5.08 14.91
N ASP A 114 -3.83 -4.73 14.76
CA ASP A 114 -4.38 -3.39 15.04
C ASP A 114 -3.49 -2.29 14.46
N MET A 115 -3.29 -2.38 13.14
CA MET A 115 -2.40 -1.51 12.38
C MET A 115 -2.81 -0.04 12.59
N PRO A 116 -1.90 0.83 13.04
CA PRO A 116 -2.22 2.23 13.31
C PRO A 116 -2.07 3.13 12.07
N ALA A 117 -1.75 2.56 10.90
CA ALA A 117 -1.70 3.24 9.62
C ALA A 117 -1.90 2.24 8.46
N THR A 118 -2.06 2.77 7.24
CA THR A 118 -2.22 1.96 6.02
C THR A 118 -0.96 1.13 5.75
N THR A 119 -1.16 -0.14 5.42
CA THR A 119 -0.11 -1.02 4.88
C THR A 119 -0.03 -0.85 3.36
N TYR A 120 1.17 -0.65 2.83
CA TYR A 120 1.42 -0.47 1.41
C TYR A 120 2.07 -1.72 0.80
N ILE A 121 1.53 -2.20 -0.32
CA ILE A 121 2.02 -3.40 -1.00
C ILE A 121 2.18 -3.13 -2.49
N ILE A 122 3.36 -3.41 -3.00
CA ILE A 122 3.70 -3.44 -4.42
C ILE A 122 3.61 -4.89 -4.90
N SER A 123 2.84 -5.08 -5.95
CA SER A 123 2.50 -6.36 -6.59
C SER A 123 2.64 -6.24 -8.11
N GLY A 124 3.73 -5.64 -8.61
CA GLY A 124 3.95 -5.44 -10.05
C GLY A 124 4.74 -6.56 -10.72
N ALA A 125 5.13 -7.60 -9.98
CA ALA A 125 5.95 -8.70 -10.47
C ALA A 125 5.21 -9.80 -11.27
N ALA A 126 4.24 -9.46 -12.12
CA ALA A 126 3.47 -10.46 -12.87
C ALA A 126 4.17 -11.02 -14.13
N GLY A 127 5.36 -10.51 -14.49
CA GLY A 127 6.13 -10.98 -15.66
C GLY A 127 5.91 -10.19 -16.95
N ASN A 128 5.97 -8.86 -16.88
CA ASN A 128 5.92 -8.01 -18.08
C ASN A 128 7.22 -8.13 -18.90
N HIS A 129 7.28 -7.49 -20.07
CA HIS A 129 8.41 -7.61 -21.01
C HIS A 129 9.60 -6.67 -20.73
N GLU A 130 9.48 -5.78 -19.75
CA GLU A 130 10.49 -4.79 -19.33
C GLU A 130 11.37 -5.36 -18.20
N ASP A 131 11.39 -6.70 -18.06
CA ASP A 131 12.15 -7.45 -17.08
C ASP A 131 11.80 -7.10 -15.61
N HIS A 132 12.76 -7.30 -14.71
CA HIS A 132 12.66 -7.15 -13.27
C HIS A 132 13.20 -5.79 -12.84
N GLU A 133 12.58 -5.13 -11.86
CA GLU A 133 13.08 -3.87 -11.31
C GLU A 133 14.02 -4.15 -10.10
N PRO A 134 15.35 -3.94 -10.22
CA PRO A 134 16.27 -4.29 -9.14
C PRO A 134 16.22 -3.29 -7.99
N PHE A 135 16.32 -3.80 -6.76
CA PHE A 135 16.51 -2.97 -5.57
C PHE A 135 17.92 -2.39 -5.50
N THR A 136 18.11 -1.20 -6.08
CA THR A 136 19.41 -0.50 -6.10
C THR A 136 19.69 0.31 -4.84
N ARG A 137 18.68 0.49 -3.98
CA ARG A 137 18.74 1.30 -2.76
C ARG A 137 18.82 0.47 -1.48
N LEU A 138 19.41 1.07 -0.44
CA LEU A 138 19.36 0.52 0.92
C LEU A 138 17.90 0.32 1.34
N LYS A 139 17.62 -0.81 1.99
CA LYS A 139 16.29 -1.15 2.48
C LYS A 139 15.84 -0.12 3.52
N PRO A 140 14.79 0.68 3.27
CA PRO A 140 14.30 1.62 4.27
C PRO A 140 13.57 0.87 5.40
N ASP A 141 13.50 1.47 6.59
CA ASP A 141 12.88 0.82 7.77
C ASP A 141 11.41 0.46 7.59
N ARG A 142 10.69 1.19 6.71
CA ARG A 142 9.29 0.92 6.34
C ARG A 142 9.11 -0.31 5.47
N SER A 143 10.15 -0.76 4.78
CA SER A 143 10.10 -1.94 3.93
C SER A 143 10.16 -3.19 4.82
N ALA A 144 9.14 -4.04 4.79
CA ALA A 144 9.12 -5.30 5.53
C ALA A 144 9.89 -6.36 4.76
N LEU A 145 9.52 -6.58 3.49
CA LEU A 145 10.09 -7.60 2.62
C LEU A 145 10.13 -7.10 1.17
N ARG A 146 11.19 -7.47 0.44
CA ARG A 146 11.46 -7.08 -0.95
C ARG A 146 11.92 -8.32 -1.71
N LEU A 147 11.25 -8.66 -2.79
CA LEU A 147 11.59 -9.79 -3.66
C LEU A 147 11.66 -9.30 -5.09
N ASN A 148 12.84 -9.42 -5.70
CA ASN A 148 13.00 -9.23 -7.13
C ASN A 148 12.72 -10.56 -7.84
N LYS A 149 11.45 -10.98 -7.81
CA LYS A 149 10.95 -12.28 -8.27
C LYS A 149 9.57 -12.12 -8.88
N TYR A 150 9.32 -12.75 -10.03
CA TYR A 150 7.96 -12.87 -10.55
C TYR A 150 7.06 -13.76 -9.71
N GLY A 151 5.77 -13.41 -9.67
CA GLY A 151 4.78 -14.11 -8.87
C GLY A 151 3.43 -13.41 -8.84
N TYR A 152 2.55 -13.92 -7.98
CA TYR A 152 1.22 -13.36 -7.76
C TYR A 152 0.84 -13.42 -6.28
N ASN A 153 -0.08 -12.55 -5.87
CA ASN A 153 -0.57 -12.49 -4.50
C ASN A 153 -1.83 -13.34 -4.30
N ARG A 154 -1.96 -13.91 -3.11
CA ARG A 154 -3.19 -14.53 -2.60
C ARG A 154 -3.61 -13.80 -1.33
N MET A 155 -4.81 -13.25 -1.36
CA MET A 155 -5.43 -12.58 -0.21
C MET A 155 -6.66 -13.39 0.21
N PHE A 156 -6.59 -14.00 1.37
CA PHE A 156 -7.70 -14.74 1.96
C PHE A 156 -8.35 -13.88 3.04
N VAL A 157 -9.55 -13.38 2.77
CA VAL A 157 -10.36 -12.66 3.76
C VAL A 157 -11.17 -13.69 4.54
N TYR A 158 -10.74 -13.99 5.76
CA TYR A 158 -11.38 -15.03 6.57
C TYR A 158 -12.62 -14.53 7.30
N ASN A 159 -12.53 -13.33 7.86
CA ASN A 159 -13.62 -12.70 8.60
C ASN A 159 -13.38 -11.19 8.74
N ALA A 160 -14.20 -10.55 9.57
CA ALA A 160 -14.12 -9.12 9.83
C ALA A 160 -12.77 -8.67 10.44
N THR A 161 -11.97 -9.56 11.01
CA THR A 161 -10.73 -9.20 11.69
C THR A 161 -9.48 -9.88 11.15
N HIS A 162 -9.58 -10.91 10.31
CA HIS A 162 -8.41 -11.66 9.83
C HIS A 162 -8.31 -11.72 8.31
N ILE A 163 -7.15 -11.31 7.80
CA ILE A 163 -6.70 -11.53 6.43
C ILE A 163 -5.39 -12.31 6.47
N HIS A 164 -5.28 -13.32 5.62
CA HIS A 164 -4.01 -13.97 5.32
C HIS A 164 -3.52 -13.51 3.95
N TRP A 165 -2.28 -13.06 3.90
CA TRP A 165 -1.65 -12.58 2.69
C TRP A 165 -0.45 -13.46 2.35
N GLN A 166 -0.35 -13.84 1.07
CA GLN A 166 0.80 -14.57 0.55
C GLN A 166 1.24 -14.02 -0.80
N PHE A 167 2.54 -14.04 -1.04
CA PHE A 167 3.12 -13.90 -2.38
C PHE A 167 3.66 -15.26 -2.84
N VAL A 168 3.17 -15.73 -3.99
CA VAL A 168 3.59 -17.01 -4.60
C VAL A 168 4.54 -16.70 -5.74
N VAL A 169 5.77 -17.17 -5.63
CA VAL A 169 6.82 -17.03 -6.65
C VAL A 169 6.56 -18.01 -7.78
N THR A 170 6.56 -17.50 -9.01
CA THR A 170 6.44 -18.25 -10.27
C THR A 170 7.48 -17.79 -11.27
N ASP A 171 8.70 -17.57 -10.79
CA ASP A 171 9.77 -16.93 -11.52
C ASP A 171 10.68 -17.95 -12.22
N GLY A 172 10.46 -18.08 -13.54
CA GLY A 172 11.25 -18.92 -14.42
C GLY A 172 12.49 -18.25 -15.00
N SER A 173 12.66 -16.93 -14.88
CA SER A 173 13.76 -16.21 -15.56
C SER A 173 15.05 -16.19 -14.75
N GLN A 174 15.03 -16.75 -13.54
CA GLN A 174 16.16 -16.75 -12.62
C GLN A 174 17.14 -17.89 -12.90
N SER A 175 18.39 -17.73 -12.46
CA SER A 175 19.42 -18.77 -12.59
C SER A 175 19.02 -20.10 -11.93
N THR A 176 18.21 -20.03 -10.86
CA THR A 176 17.50 -21.16 -10.27
C THR A 176 16.00 -20.87 -10.33
N PRO A 177 15.27 -21.41 -11.32
CA PRO A 177 13.83 -21.22 -11.46
C PRO A 177 13.07 -21.65 -10.21
N GLN A 178 12.03 -20.90 -9.83
CA GLN A 178 11.18 -21.20 -8.69
C GLN A 178 9.70 -21.12 -9.11
N TYR A 179 8.94 -22.15 -8.79
CA TYR A 179 7.52 -22.23 -9.08
C TYR A 179 6.77 -22.71 -7.84
N ASP A 180 5.63 -22.08 -7.55
CA ASP A 180 4.76 -22.39 -6.41
C ASP A 180 5.46 -22.29 -5.04
N VAL A 181 6.50 -21.46 -4.95
CA VAL A 181 7.22 -21.19 -3.69
C VAL A 181 6.58 -20.00 -2.99
N ILE A 182 6.26 -20.13 -1.70
CA ILE A 182 5.78 -19.00 -0.89
C ILE A 182 6.96 -18.07 -0.59
N GLY A 183 6.96 -16.89 -1.22
CA GLY A 183 7.98 -15.86 -1.02
C GLY A 183 7.67 -14.95 0.16
N ASP A 184 6.39 -14.77 0.48
CA ASP A 184 5.92 -14.03 1.65
C ASP A 184 4.65 -14.65 2.20
N ASP A 185 4.48 -14.62 3.51
CA ASP A 185 3.37 -15.22 4.25
C ASP A 185 3.14 -14.42 5.54
N VAL A 186 2.01 -13.71 5.62
CA VAL A 186 1.71 -12.83 6.75
C VAL A 186 0.23 -12.83 7.08
N TRP A 187 -0.07 -12.85 8.38
CA TRP A 187 -1.41 -12.62 8.90
C TRP A 187 -1.58 -11.17 9.32
N TYR A 188 -2.66 -10.57 8.87
CA TYR A 188 -3.13 -9.27 9.31
C TYR A 188 -4.37 -9.44 10.19
N VAL A 189 -4.31 -8.87 11.39
CA VAL A 189 -5.38 -8.95 12.38
C VAL A 189 -5.85 -7.53 12.74
N GLN A 190 -7.05 -7.14 12.34
CA GLN A 190 -7.61 -5.82 12.66
C GLN A 190 -8.90 -5.97 13.46
N HIS A 191 -8.85 -5.66 14.75
CA HIS A 191 -10.03 -5.59 15.60
C HIS A 191 -10.69 -4.21 15.51
N LYS A 192 -9.88 -3.16 15.31
CA LYS A 192 -10.32 -1.77 15.32
C LYS A 192 -10.45 -1.21 13.90
N HIS A 193 -11.64 -1.24 13.33
CA HIS A 193 -11.97 -0.63 12.03
C HIS A 193 -12.43 0.83 12.21
N GLY A 194 -12.07 1.73 11.29
CA GLY A 194 -12.42 3.17 11.42
C GLY A 194 -11.36 4.11 10.83
N PRO A 195 -11.27 5.39 11.24
CA PRO A 195 -10.15 6.30 10.95
C PRO A 195 -8.93 6.08 11.88
N PHE A 196 -7.67 6.23 11.42
CA PHE A 196 -6.50 5.93 12.27
C PHE A 196 -6.31 6.87 13.47
N GLY A 197 -6.69 8.15 13.35
CA GLY A 197 -6.58 9.12 14.45
C GLY A 197 -7.62 8.97 15.57
N GLU A 198 -8.70 8.24 15.32
CA GLU A 198 -9.75 7.96 16.32
C GLU A 198 -9.55 6.60 17.00
N ARG A 199 -8.73 5.74 16.40
CA ARG A 199 -8.63 4.32 16.76
C ARG A 199 -7.59 4.03 17.83
N ASP A 200 -6.43 4.69 17.82
CA ASP A 200 -5.36 4.24 18.70
C ASP A 200 -4.35 5.29 19.14
N VAL A 201 -4.21 5.29 20.46
CA VAL A 201 -2.94 5.27 21.19
C VAL A 201 -3.25 5.05 22.67
N ALA A 202 -3.45 3.78 23.02
CA ALA A 202 -3.31 3.26 24.37
C ALA A 202 -2.12 2.28 24.39
#